data_AF-A0AB34CP80-F1
#
_entry.id   AF-A0AB34CP80-F1
#
_cell.length_a   1.000
_cell.length_b   1.000
_cell.length_c   1.000
_cell.angle_alpha   90.00
_cell.angle_beta   90.00
_cell.angle_gamma   90.00
#
_symmetry.space_group_name_H-M   'P 1'
#
loop_
_entity.id
_entity.type
_entity.pdbx_description
1 polymer ?
#
loop_
_entity_poly.entity_id
_entity_poly.type
_entity_poly.pdbx_seq_one_letter_code
_entity_poly.pdbx_strand_id
1 'polypeptide(L)'
;MIISATEEQWKPVPVEDYSRAYEVSTLGRVRGIDRIGSSDFFIRRIRGVIMKGRICSDGSKTVSLSVNRKRAKFCVDWLVASAFIANPHGYVTPRHLNNDLSDNRAVNLAWGTEAEVMQEATC
;
A
#
# COMPACT_ATOMS: atom_id res chain seq x y z
N MET A 1 -17.73 6.77 -14.61
CA MET A 1 -17.49 5.31 -14.56
C MET A 1 -17.91 4.83 -13.18
N ILE A 2 -18.98 4.04 -13.10
CA ILE A 2 -19.49 3.51 -11.83
C ILE A 2 -18.60 2.32 -11.49
N ILE A 3 -17.73 2.47 -10.50
CA ILE A 3 -16.93 1.37 -9.98
C ILE A 3 -17.88 0.53 -9.14
N SER A 4 -18.23 -0.68 -9.62
CA SER A 4 -18.96 -1.65 -8.81
C SER A 4 -18.09 -2.00 -7.58
N ALA A 5 -18.62 -1.77 -6.38
CA ALA A 5 -17.90 -1.83 -5.10
C ALA A 5 -17.35 -3.23 -4.71
N THR A 6 -17.41 -4.22 -5.60
CA THR A 6 -17.09 -5.63 -5.32
C THR A 6 -15.90 -6.18 -6.09
N GLU A 7 -15.31 -5.43 -7.03
CA GLU A 7 -14.19 -5.94 -7.84
C GLU A 7 -12.83 -5.51 -7.27
N GLU A 8 -11.94 -6.49 -7.02
CA GLU A 8 -10.58 -6.22 -6.56
C GLU A 8 -9.76 -5.66 -7.73
N GLN A 9 -9.52 -4.35 -7.70
CA GLN A 9 -8.69 -3.68 -8.71
C GLN A 9 -7.26 -3.57 -8.20
N TRP A 10 -6.30 -3.83 -9.08
CA TRP A 10 -4.87 -3.71 -8.78
C TRP A 10 -4.28 -2.52 -9.52
N LYS A 11 -3.47 -1.72 -8.81
CA LYS A 11 -2.70 -0.62 -9.40
C LYS A 11 -1.23 -0.72 -8.99
N PRO A 12 -0.31 -0.22 -9.81
CA PRO A 12 1.09 -0.06 -9.40
C PRO A 12 1.20 0.69 -8.06
N VAL A 13 2.16 0.30 -7.23
CA VAL A 13 2.49 1.07 -6.02
C VAL A 13 2.84 2.51 -6.42
N PRO A 14 2.31 3.55 -5.74
CA PRO A 14 2.47 4.95 -6.11
C PRO A 14 3.85 5.53 -5.76
N VAL A 15 4.88 4.68 -5.72
CA VAL A 15 6.27 5.05 -5.45
C VAL A 15 7.10 4.61 -6.64
N GLU A 16 7.74 5.56 -7.33
CA GLU A 16 8.37 5.36 -8.64
C GLU A 16 9.34 4.16 -8.66
N ASP A 17 10.26 4.07 -7.69
CA ASP A 17 11.25 2.99 -7.54
C ASP A 17 10.61 1.58 -7.38
N TYR A 18 9.35 1.50 -6.92
CA TYR A 18 8.66 0.24 -6.61
C TYR A 18 7.50 -0.06 -7.57
N SER A 19 7.03 0.93 -8.32
CA SER A 19 5.84 0.88 -9.20
C SER A 19 5.86 -0.28 -10.21
N ARG A 20 7.04 -0.60 -10.76
CA ARG A 20 7.22 -1.69 -11.75
C ARG A 20 7.36 -3.07 -11.13
N ALA A 21 7.51 -3.16 -9.81
CA ALA A 21 7.79 -4.41 -9.12
C ALA A 21 6.65 -4.85 -8.18
N TYR A 22 5.76 -3.93 -7.82
CA TYR A 22 4.72 -4.15 -6.84
C TYR A 22 3.41 -3.46 -7.22
N GLU A 23 2.31 -4.09 -6.85
CA GLU A 23 0.95 -3.57 -7.00
C GLU A 23 0.23 -3.59 -5.65
N VAL A 24 -0.74 -2.70 -5.51
CA VAL A 24 -1.65 -2.59 -4.39
C VAL A 24 -3.09 -2.72 -4.88
N SER A 25 -3.94 -3.40 -4.10
CA SER A 25 -5.33 -3.64 -4.44
C SER A 25 -6.32 -2.77 -3.67
N THR A 26 -7.52 -2.58 -4.23
CA THR A 26 -8.65 -1.93 -3.53
C THR A 26 -9.05 -2.64 -2.24
N LEU A 27 -8.66 -3.91 -2.06
CA LEU A 27 -8.92 -4.70 -0.84
C LEU A 27 -7.79 -4.61 0.20
N GLY A 28 -6.80 -3.72 0.02
CA GLY A 28 -5.71 -3.58 0.98
C GLY A 28 -4.67 -4.71 0.92
N ARG A 29 -4.52 -5.33 -0.25
CA ARG A 29 -3.46 -6.32 -0.48
C ARG A 29 -2.32 -5.70 -1.28
N VAL A 30 -1.10 -6.15 -1.00
CA VAL A 30 0.09 -5.78 -1.76
C VAL A 30 0.68 -7.05 -2.35
N ARG A 31 1.05 -7.04 -3.63
CA ARG A 31 1.68 -8.18 -4.30
C ARG A 31 2.90 -7.75 -5.08
N GLY A 32 3.88 -8.63 -5.16
CA GLY A 32 4.96 -8.50 -6.16
C GLY A 32 4.46 -8.90 -7.54
N ILE A 33 5.06 -8.33 -8.58
CA ILE A 33 4.91 -8.74 -9.97
C ILE A 33 6.06 -9.70 -10.34
N ASP A 34 5.76 -10.69 -11.17
CA ASP A 34 6.76 -11.54 -11.82
C ASP A 34 7.75 -10.66 -12.59
N ARG A 35 9.04 -10.73 -12.24
CA ARG A 35 10.08 -9.93 -12.88
C ARG A 35 11.41 -10.64 -12.92
N ILE A 36 12.31 -10.16 -13.76
CA ILE A 36 13.70 -10.62 -13.79
C ILE A 36 14.52 -9.66 -12.95
N GLY A 37 15.16 -10.18 -11.92
CA GLY A 37 16.17 -9.45 -11.15
C GLY A 37 17.55 -9.76 -11.71
N SER A 38 18.26 -8.74 -12.16
CA SER A 38 19.66 -8.84 -12.55
C SER A 38 20.57 -8.20 -11.50
N SER A 39 21.67 -8.86 -11.19
CA SER A 39 22.82 -8.33 -10.47
C SER A 39 24.07 -8.62 -11.30
N ASP A 40 25.19 -7.98 -10.96
CA ASP A 40 26.49 -8.17 -11.62
C ASP A 40 26.91 -9.66 -11.72
N PHE A 41 26.43 -10.50 -10.81
CA PHE A 41 26.82 -11.90 -10.68
C PHE A 41 25.71 -12.91 -11.04
N PHE A 42 24.45 -12.47 -11.13
CA PHE A 42 23.34 -13.41 -11.35
C PHE A 42 22.12 -12.75 -11.99
N ILE A 43 21.43 -13.53 -12.83
CA ILE A 43 20.09 -13.23 -13.31
C ILE A 43 19.15 -14.24 -12.67
N ARG A 44 18.11 -13.77 -11.98
CA ARG A 44 17.11 -14.64 -11.37
C ARG A 44 15.71 -14.18 -11.72
N ARG A 45 14.81 -15.15 -11.94
CA ARG A 45 13.37 -14.87 -12.01
C ARG A 45 12.84 -14.71 -10.58
N ILE A 46 12.21 -13.58 -10.32
CA ILE A 46 11.54 -13.26 -9.06
C ILE A 46 10.04 -13.44 -9.31
N ARG A 47 9.45 -14.43 -8.64
CA ARG A 47 8.00 -14.65 -8.71
C ARG A 47 7.27 -13.60 -7.89
N GLY A 48 6.21 -13.04 -8.46
CA GLY A 48 5.25 -12.20 -7.78
C GLY A 48 4.43 -13.00 -6.77
N VAL A 49 4.36 -12.52 -5.53
CA VAL A 49 3.59 -13.16 -4.46
C VAL A 49 2.83 -12.09 -3.67
N ILE A 50 1.67 -12.48 -3.12
CA ILE A 50 0.94 -11.64 -2.18
C ILE A 50 1.79 -11.51 -0.90
N MET A 51 1.99 -10.27 -0.47
CA MET A 51 2.78 -9.96 0.70
C MET A 51 1.94 -10.10 1.96
N LYS A 52 2.42 -10.89 2.92
CA LYS A 52 1.75 -11.07 4.22
C LYS A 52 1.65 -9.74 5.00
N GLY A 53 2.69 -8.92 4.91
CA GLY A 53 2.86 -7.74 5.75
C GLY A 53 3.11 -8.09 7.22
N ARG A 54 3.26 -7.06 8.04
CA ARG A 54 3.41 -7.13 9.50
C ARG A 54 2.38 -6.20 10.12
N ILE A 55 1.63 -6.71 11.09
CA ILE A 55 0.77 -5.91 11.96
C ILE A 55 1.68 -5.32 13.06
N CYS A 56 1.63 -4.01 13.22
CA CYS A 56 2.33 -3.26 14.25
C CYS A 56 1.54 -3.30 15.57
N SER A 57 2.12 -2.80 16.67
CA SER A 57 1.50 -2.85 18.00
C SER A 57 0.25 -1.96 18.14
N ASP A 58 0.19 -0.92 17.33
CA ASP A 58 -0.97 -0.02 17.16
C ASP A 58 -2.12 -0.69 16.37
N GLY A 59 -1.86 -1.80 15.66
CA GLY A 59 -2.83 -2.45 14.77
C GLY A 59 -2.64 -2.10 13.29
N SER A 60 -1.77 -1.14 12.95
CA SER A 60 -1.48 -0.76 11.57
C SER A 60 -0.79 -1.89 10.82
N LYS A 61 -1.05 -2.00 9.51
CA LYS A 61 -0.43 -3.01 8.66
C LYS A 61 0.66 -2.39 7.79
N THR A 62 1.84 -2.99 7.81
CA THR A 62 3.01 -2.51 7.06
C THR A 62 3.62 -3.59 6.17
N VAL A 63 4.27 -3.19 5.08
CA VAL A 63 5.01 -4.07 4.16
C VAL A 63 6.41 -3.54 3.91
N SER A 64 7.38 -4.44 3.68
CA SER A 64 8.73 -4.06 3.24
C SER A 64 8.89 -4.36 1.75
N LEU A 65 9.01 -3.33 0.93
CA LEU A 65 9.22 -3.50 -0.52
C LEU A 65 10.71 -3.47 -0.84
N SER A 66 11.15 -4.24 -1.84
CA SER A 66 12.55 -4.29 -2.24
C SER A 66 12.75 -4.38 -3.75
N VAL A 67 13.55 -3.43 -4.26
CA VAL A 67 13.99 -3.34 -5.65
C VAL A 67 15.45 -2.93 -5.66
N ASN A 68 16.29 -3.59 -6.47
CA ASN A 68 17.69 -3.21 -6.69
C ASN A 68 18.50 -2.92 -5.41
N ARG A 69 18.42 -3.82 -4.43
CA ARG A 69 19.07 -3.70 -3.10
C ARG A 69 18.55 -2.54 -2.22
N LYS A 70 17.65 -1.68 -2.72
CA LYS A 70 16.91 -0.73 -1.91
C LYS A 70 15.74 -1.43 -1.23
N ARG A 71 15.60 -1.23 0.08
CA ARG A 71 14.48 -1.75 0.87
C ARG A 71 13.87 -0.60 1.67
N ALA A 72 12.55 -0.46 1.59
CA ALA A 72 11.81 0.53 2.35
C ALA A 72 10.55 -0.09 2.96
N LYS A 73 10.14 0.44 4.12
CA LYS A 73 8.92 0.05 4.83
C LYS A 73 7.82 1.04 4.47
N PHE A 74 6.63 0.53 4.18
CA PHE A 74 5.44 1.32 3.85
C PHE A 74 4.24 0.85 4.65
N CYS A 75 3.36 1.76 5.02
CA CYS A 75 2.04 1.45 5.58
C CYS A 75 1.08 1.10 4.43
N VAL A 76 0.24 0.08 4.64
CA VAL A 76 -0.61 -0.47 3.58
C VAL A 76 -1.76 0.48 3.26
N ASP A 77 -2.37 1.08 4.28
CA ASP A 77 -3.33 2.18 4.17
C ASP A 77 -2.84 3.30 3.25
N TRP A 78 -1.62 3.80 3.45
CA TRP A 78 -1.04 4.87 2.65
C TRP A 78 -0.85 4.45 1.20
N LEU A 79 -0.38 3.23 0.95
CA LEU A 79 -0.23 2.69 -0.40
C LEU A 79 -1.57 2.61 -1.12
N VAL A 80 -2.62 2.16 -0.42
CA VAL A 80 -3.98 2.04 -0.97
C VAL A 80 -4.57 3.43 -1.23
N ALA A 81 -4.56 4.31 -0.23
CA ALA A 81 -5.10 5.66 -0.35
C ALA A 81 -4.41 6.44 -1.47
N SER A 82 -3.08 6.38 -1.54
CA SER A 82 -2.29 7.05 -2.59
C SER A 82 -2.54 6.50 -4.00
N ALA A 83 -2.95 5.23 -4.14
CA ALA A 83 -3.25 4.62 -5.43
C ALA A 83 -4.71 4.83 -5.88
N PHE A 84 -5.66 4.92 -4.95
CA PHE A 84 -7.09 4.85 -5.25
C PHE A 84 -7.89 6.10 -4.88
N ILE A 85 -7.37 6.98 -4.03
CA ILE A 85 -8.10 8.12 -3.47
C ILE A 85 -7.38 9.41 -3.86
N ALA A 86 -8.08 10.29 -4.56
CA ALA A 86 -7.56 11.61 -4.91
C ALA A 86 -7.23 12.41 -3.65
N ASN A 87 -6.06 13.06 -3.64
CA ASN A 87 -5.59 13.89 -2.53
C ASN A 87 -5.44 15.36 -2.97
N PRO A 88 -6.54 16.07 -3.26
CA PRO A 88 -6.48 17.44 -3.77
C PRO A 88 -5.90 18.43 -2.75
N HIS A 89 -5.90 18.10 -1.47
CA HIS A 89 -5.45 18.95 -0.37
C HIS A 89 -4.03 18.61 0.13
N GLY A 90 -3.38 17.59 -0.43
CA GLY A 90 -2.00 17.25 -0.09
C GLY A 90 -1.83 16.70 1.33
N TYR A 91 -2.83 16.01 1.88
CA TYR A 91 -2.73 15.37 3.20
C TYR A 91 -1.68 14.26 3.22
N VAL A 92 -0.99 14.08 4.34
CA VAL A 92 0.12 13.13 4.44
C VAL A 92 -0.35 11.74 4.84
N THR A 93 -1.37 11.67 5.70
CA THR A 93 -1.80 10.43 6.35
C THR A 93 -3.26 10.13 6.05
N PRO A 94 -3.60 8.91 5.58
CA PRO A 94 -4.98 8.47 5.49
C PRO A 94 -5.56 8.16 6.88
N ARG A 95 -6.88 8.10 6.95
CA ARG A 95 -7.66 7.74 8.13
C ARG A 95 -8.62 6.60 7.80
N HIS A 96 -8.99 5.78 8.79
CA HIS A 96 -9.86 4.63 8.68
C HIS A 96 -11.27 4.98 9.18
N LEU A 97 -12.26 4.95 8.28
CA LEU A 97 -13.63 5.38 8.57
C LEU A 97 -14.33 4.55 9.66
N ASN A 98 -13.89 3.30 9.86
CA ASN A 98 -14.43 2.38 10.86
C ASN A 98 -13.57 2.27 12.13
N ASN A 99 -12.52 3.09 12.28
CA ASN A 99 -11.53 3.03 13.37
C ASN A 99 -10.81 1.66 13.52
N ASP A 100 -10.78 0.83 12.48
CA ASP A 100 -10.03 -0.43 12.44
C ASP A 100 -8.83 -0.30 11.51
N LEU A 101 -7.64 -0.10 12.08
CA LEU A 101 -6.36 0.06 11.37
C LEU A 101 -5.94 -1.17 10.54
N SER A 102 -6.57 -2.33 10.78
CA SER A 102 -6.34 -3.55 10.00
C SER A 102 -7.16 -3.58 8.70
N ASP A 103 -8.26 -2.83 8.63
CA ASP A 103 -9.15 -2.73 7.47
C ASP A 103 -8.65 -1.70 6.45
N ASN A 104 -7.69 -2.13 5.64
CA ASN A 104 -7.01 -1.29 4.65
C ASN A 104 -7.74 -1.25 3.29
N ARG A 105 -9.05 -1.54 3.25
CA ARG A 105 -9.84 -1.45 2.00
C ARG A 105 -9.95 0.01 1.56
N ALA A 106 -9.82 0.28 0.27
CA ALA A 106 -9.89 1.64 -0.27
C ALA A 106 -11.20 2.36 0.08
N VAL A 107 -12.31 1.62 0.17
CA VAL A 107 -13.62 2.15 0.58
C VAL A 107 -13.69 2.56 2.05
N ASN A 108 -12.78 2.07 2.88
CA ASN A 108 -12.69 2.35 4.31
C ASN A 108 -11.65 3.44 4.62
N LEU A 109 -10.95 3.95 3.61
CA LEU A 109 -9.90 4.96 3.79
C LEU A 109 -10.36 6.31 3.27
N ALA A 110 -9.91 7.38 3.92
CA ALA A 110 -10.05 8.75 3.44
C ALA A 110 -8.78 9.54 3.78
N TRP A 111 -8.49 10.60 3.06
CA TRP A 111 -7.46 11.55 3.48
C TRP A 111 -8.02 12.46 4.57
N GLY A 112 -7.24 12.71 5.64
CA GLY A 112 -7.65 13.53 6.77
C GLY A 112 -6.55 14.50 7.22
N THR A 113 -6.95 15.52 7.96
CA THR A 113 -6.05 16.44 8.67
C THR A 113 -5.33 15.73 9.82
N GLU A 114 -4.21 16.28 10.28
CA GLU A 114 -3.47 15.73 11.44
C GLU A 114 -4.36 15.61 12.69
N ALA A 115 -5.26 16.57 12.90
CA ALA A 115 -6.19 16.56 14.03
C ALA A 115 -7.20 15.40 13.97
N GLU A 116 -7.67 15.04 12.76
CA GLU A 116 -8.60 13.92 12.54
C GLU A 116 -7.88 12.58 12.67
N VAL A 117 -6.63 12.47 12.19
CA VAL A 117 -5.82 11.25 12.26
C VAL A 117 -5.36 10.95 13.71
N MET A 118 -5.08 11.98 14.52
CA MET A 118 -4.66 11.80 15.92
C MET A 118 -5.70 11.09 16.79
N GLN A 119 -6.98 11.10 16.42
CA GLN A 119 -8.03 10.35 17.11
C GLN A 119 -8.00 8.85 16.81
N GLU A 120 -7.29 8.43 15.76
CA GLU A 120 -7.29 7.06 15.24
C GLU A 120 -5.99 6.27 15.56
N ALA A 121 -5.07 6.88 16.33
CA ALA A 121 -3.78 6.34 16.80
C ALA A 121 -2.64 6.24 15.75
N THR A 122 -1.47 6.74 16.13
CA THR A 122 -0.32 7.06 15.26
C THR A 122 0.69 5.91 15.14
N CYS A 123 1.23 5.72 13.92
CA CYS A 123 2.36 4.83 13.58
C CYS A 123 3.74 5.33 14.05
#